data_AF-A0A914P6F7-F1
#
_entry.id   AF-A0A914P6F7-F1
#
_cell.length_a   1.000
_cell.length_b   1.000
_cell.length_c   1.000
_cell.angle_alpha   90.00
_cell.angle_beta   90.00
_cell.angle_gamma   90.00
#
_symmetry.space_group_name_H-M   'P 1'
#
loop_
_entity.id
_entity.type
_entity.pdbx_description
1 polymer ?
#
loop_
_entity_poly.entity_id
_entity_poly.type
_entity_poly.pdbx_seq_one_letter_code
_entity_poly.pdbx_strand_id
1 'polypeptide(L)'
;MFHSEIPRQIDFLTKKISRIPYNIGENWKSVGIPYREHKQWMFIVMPNDKDGLENLIKQMDYAMFKECTTTSTSKCVELTIPAFEIISANYDLAKNLQGLGIIDLFDLTRCNLSKMINNLSHQQNINCYHLDKVIHKAVIKVNEYGTGAAAVTKDDFSYYF
;
A
#
# COMPACT_ATOMS: atom_id res chain seq x y z
N MET A 1 -1.77 27.33 6.84
CA MET A 1 -2.89 27.54 7.77
C MET A 1 -3.08 26.24 8.54
N PHE A 2 -2.45 26.13 9.71
CA PHE A 2 -2.51 24.92 10.54
C PHE A 2 -3.92 24.82 11.13
N HIS A 3 -4.69 23.82 10.70
CA HIS A 3 -5.95 23.48 11.36
C HIS A 3 -5.61 23.00 12.78
N SER A 4 -6.19 23.65 13.79
CA SER A 4 -6.18 23.14 15.16
C SER A 4 -7.02 21.86 15.19
N GLU A 5 -6.36 20.71 15.10
CA GLU A 5 -7.05 19.44 15.28
C GLU A 5 -7.39 19.27 16.77
N ILE A 6 -8.68 19.29 17.08
CA ILE A 6 -9.19 18.78 18.35
C ILE A 6 -8.63 17.36 18.50
N PRO A 7 -7.95 17.02 19.60
CA PRO A 7 -7.40 15.68 19.79
C PRO A 7 -8.55 14.67 19.69
N ARG A 8 -8.50 13.82 18.67
CA ARG A 8 -9.46 12.73 18.51
C ARG A 8 -9.15 11.65 19.54
N GLN A 9 -10.15 11.26 20.31
CA GLN A 9 -10.06 10.04 21.11
C GLN A 9 -10.09 8.85 20.14
N ILE A 10 -9.04 8.04 20.15
CA ILE A 10 -8.86 6.88 19.27
C ILE A 10 -8.59 5.69 20.16
N ASP A 11 -9.22 4.55 19.86
CA ASP A 11 -8.97 3.31 20.57
C ASP A 11 -7.60 2.75 20.13
N PHE A 12 -6.77 2.42 21.13
CA PHE A 12 -5.44 1.87 20.90
C PHE A 12 -5.36 0.40 21.27
N LEU A 13 -4.76 -0.38 20.37
CA LEU A 13 -4.42 -1.78 20.51
C LEU A 13 -3.04 -1.87 21.14
N THR A 14 -2.90 -2.50 22.32
CA THR A 14 -1.60 -2.70 22.97
C THR A 14 -1.29 -4.18 23.14
N LYS A 15 -0.12 -4.61 22.66
CA LYS A 15 0.34 -6.00 22.78
C LYS A 15 1.86 -6.05 22.94
N LYS A 16 2.32 -6.85 23.91
CA LYS A 16 3.74 -7.23 24.02
C LYS A 16 4.01 -8.42 23.10
N ILE A 17 4.90 -8.23 22.13
CA ILE A 17 5.24 -9.25 21.14
C ILE A 17 6.73 -9.53 21.22
N SER A 18 7.10 -10.79 21.28
CA SER A 18 8.51 -11.23 21.30
C SER A 18 8.96 -11.67 19.92
N ARG A 19 10.26 -11.51 19.66
CA ARG A 19 10.92 -12.00 18.44
C ARG A 19 10.33 -11.44 17.14
N ILE A 20 10.06 -10.14 17.12
CA ILE A 20 9.61 -9.44 15.89
C ILE A 20 10.72 -8.56 15.32
N PRO A 21 10.77 -8.38 13.98
CA PRO A 21 11.63 -7.41 13.33
C PRO A 21 11.39 -6.02 13.91
N TYR A 22 12.47 -5.38 14.33
CA TYR A 22 12.47 -3.99 14.76
C TYR A 22 13.76 -3.33 14.29
N ASN A 23 13.63 -2.37 13.39
CA ASN A 23 14.77 -1.69 12.76
C ASN A 23 14.75 -0.20 13.13
N ILE A 24 15.93 0.39 13.24
CA ILE A 24 16.14 1.81 13.49
C ILE A 24 17.04 2.32 12.37
N GLY A 25 16.54 3.25 11.58
CA GLY A 25 17.34 4.02 10.65
C GLY A 25 17.64 5.41 11.21
N GLU A 26 18.16 6.29 10.37
CA GLU A 26 18.58 7.64 10.78
C GLU A 26 17.41 8.47 11.35
N ASN A 27 16.30 8.58 10.59
CA ASN A 27 15.14 9.40 10.96
C ASN A 27 13.83 8.60 11.01
N TRP A 28 13.93 7.28 11.14
CA TRP A 28 12.78 6.39 11.17
C TRP A 28 13.05 5.15 12.00
N LYS A 29 11.97 4.49 12.40
CA LYS A 29 11.98 3.15 12.97
C LYS A 29 10.90 2.30 12.33
N SER A 30 11.15 1.01 12.18
CA SER A 30 10.17 0.07 11.64
C SER A 30 9.92 -1.09 12.58
N VAL A 31 8.71 -1.63 12.53
CA VAL A 31 8.32 -2.84 13.23
C VAL A 31 7.58 -3.77 12.28
N GLY A 32 7.97 -5.04 12.28
CA GLY A 32 7.31 -6.10 11.53
C GLY A 32 6.32 -6.84 12.42
N ILE A 33 5.03 -6.79 12.11
CA ILE A 33 3.97 -7.49 12.81
C ILE A 33 3.62 -8.74 11.99
N PRO A 34 3.84 -9.94 12.51
CA PRO A 34 3.54 -11.16 11.78
C PRO A 34 2.02 -11.37 11.72
N TYR A 35 1.54 -11.85 10.58
CA TYR A 35 0.25 -12.51 10.47
C TYR A 35 0.36 -13.99 10.81
N ARG A 36 -0.77 -14.71 10.81
CA ARG A 36 -0.82 -16.16 11.03
C ARG A 36 0.30 -16.92 10.33
N GLU A 37 0.92 -17.83 11.08
CA GLU A 37 2.01 -18.71 10.63
C GLU A 37 3.29 -17.99 10.13
N HIS A 38 3.46 -16.69 10.42
CA HIS A 38 4.66 -15.90 10.03
C HIS A 38 4.97 -15.89 8.52
N LYS A 39 4.01 -16.27 7.67
CA LYS A 39 4.17 -16.28 6.21
C LYS A 39 4.03 -14.89 5.59
N GLN A 40 3.37 -13.97 6.30
CA GLN A 40 3.13 -12.61 5.87
C GLN A 40 3.35 -11.66 7.05
N TRP A 41 3.71 -10.41 6.74
CA TRP A 41 4.05 -9.41 7.73
C TRP A 41 3.45 -8.06 7.34
N MET A 42 2.91 -7.33 8.31
CA MET A 42 2.71 -5.89 8.19
C MET A 42 3.96 -5.20 8.69
N PHE A 43 4.54 -4.32 7.88
CA PHE A 43 5.59 -3.42 8.34
C PHE A 43 5.02 -2.03 8.56
N ILE A 44 5.19 -1.51 9.78
CA ILE A 44 4.90 -0.11 10.09
C ILE A 44 6.23 0.61 10.11
N VAL A 45 6.41 1.61 9.25
CA VAL A 45 7.57 2.51 9.25
C VAL A 45 7.11 3.86 9.78
N MET A 46 7.73 4.30 10.87
CA MET A 46 7.36 5.53 11.56
C MET A 46 8.52 6.52 11.55
N PRO A 47 8.32 7.77 11.09
CA PRO A 47 9.32 8.81 11.22
C PRO A 47 9.57 9.12 12.71
N ASN A 48 10.78 9.54 13.03
CA ASN A 48 11.12 9.98 14.40
C ASN A 48 10.49 11.34 14.72
N ASP A 49 10.43 12.23 13.71
CA ASP A 49 9.83 13.55 13.83
C ASP A 49 8.31 13.51 13.58
N LYS A 50 7.57 14.31 14.36
CA LYS A 50 6.11 14.39 14.29
C LYS A 50 5.59 14.74 12.88
N ASP A 51 6.28 15.66 12.20
CA ASP A 51 5.92 16.12 10.85
C ASP A 51 6.84 15.50 9.78
N GLY A 52 7.56 14.43 10.11
CA GLY A 52 8.58 13.81 9.25
C GLY A 52 8.04 12.89 8.14
N LEU A 53 6.73 12.62 8.10
CA LEU A 53 6.16 11.63 7.17
C LEU A 53 6.36 12.00 5.69
N GLU A 54 6.18 13.27 5.33
CA GLU A 54 6.35 13.71 3.93
C GLU A 54 7.79 13.53 3.47
N ASN A 55 8.75 13.90 4.31
CA ASN A 55 10.16 13.74 4.01
C ASN A 55 10.54 12.25 3.92
N LEU A 56 10.02 11.43 4.83
CA LEU A 56 10.21 9.98 4.82
C LEU A 56 9.74 9.36 3.49
N ILE A 57 8.55 9.75 3.00
CA ILE A 57 8.01 9.23 1.73
C ILE A 57 8.88 9.66 0.55
N LYS A 58 9.38 10.91 0.54
CA LYS A 58 10.25 11.42 -0.53
C LYS A 58 11.61 10.71 -0.59
N GLN A 59 12.13 10.29 0.55
CA GLN A 59 13.40 9.58 0.67
C GLN A 59 13.26 8.06 0.51
N MET A 60 12.03 7.53 0.52
CA MET A 60 11.77 6.10 0.42
C MET A 60 12.20 5.58 -0.96
N ASP A 61 13.30 4.86 -0.98
CA ASP A 61 13.79 4.11 -2.14
C ASP A 61 13.81 2.60 -1.85
N TYR A 62 14.30 1.81 -2.82
CA TYR A 62 14.39 0.36 -2.66
C TYR A 62 15.34 -0.07 -1.53
N ALA A 63 16.45 0.67 -1.33
CA ALA A 63 17.43 0.33 -0.31
C ALA A 63 16.85 0.54 1.09
N MET A 64 16.22 1.70 1.32
CA MET A 64 15.52 2.01 2.56
C MET A 64 14.34 1.07 2.78
N PHE A 65 13.54 0.78 1.74
CA PHE A 65 12.44 -0.19 1.85
C PHE A 65 12.94 -1.57 2.31
N LYS A 66 14.04 -2.03 1.72
CA LYS A 66 14.67 -3.30 2.11
C LYS A 66 15.13 -3.24 3.56
N GLU A 67 15.81 -2.18 3.97
CA GLU A 67 16.24 -2.00 5.36
C GLU A 67 15.06 -2.01 6.35
N CYS A 68 13.97 -1.30 6.02
CA CYS A 68 12.74 -1.28 6.81
C CYS A 68 12.13 -2.67 6.99
N THR A 69 12.21 -3.53 5.97
CA THR A 69 11.49 -4.81 5.89
C THR A 69 12.37 -6.04 6.13
N THR A 70 13.67 -5.86 6.38
CA THR A 70 14.57 -6.99 6.68
C THR A 70 14.40 -7.41 8.15
N THR A 71 14.43 -8.72 8.39
CA THR A 71 14.17 -9.36 9.70
C THR A 71 15.39 -9.41 10.64
N SER A 72 16.44 -8.64 10.34
CA SER A 72 17.78 -8.77 10.94
C SER A 72 17.80 -8.65 12.47
N THR A 73 16.91 -7.84 13.04
CA THR A 73 16.87 -7.53 14.47
C THR A 73 15.55 -7.97 15.08
N SER A 74 15.54 -9.14 15.73
CA SER A 74 14.39 -9.63 16.49
C SER A 74 14.42 -9.08 17.91
N LYS A 75 13.42 -8.30 18.33
CA LYS A 75 13.31 -7.75 19.70
C LYS A 75 11.99 -8.13 20.37
N CYS A 76 11.94 -7.99 21.70
CA CYS A 76 10.69 -7.91 22.42
C CYS A 76 10.22 -6.45 22.43
N VAL A 77 9.04 -6.20 21.88
CA VAL A 77 8.49 -4.86 21.70
C VAL A 77 7.11 -4.83 22.35
N GLU A 78 6.87 -3.79 23.14
CA GLU A 78 5.52 -3.40 23.53
C GLU A 78 4.98 -2.46 22.45
N LEU A 79 4.01 -2.95 21.68
CA LEU A 79 3.46 -2.25 20.54
C LEU A 79 2.11 -1.66 20.92
N THR A 80 1.95 -0.36 20.69
CA THR A 80 0.69 0.37 20.81
C THR A 80 0.37 1.02 19.47
N ILE A 81 -0.72 0.61 18.84
CA ILE A 81 -1.17 1.11 17.54
C ILE A 81 -2.66 1.48 17.60
N PRO A 82 -3.10 2.54 16.92
CA PRO A 82 -4.53 2.83 16.85
C PRO A 82 -5.26 1.75 16.04
N ALA A 83 -6.52 1.46 16.40
CA ALA A 83 -7.42 0.80 15.46
C ALA A 83 -7.74 1.80 14.34
N PHE A 84 -7.63 1.37 13.08
CA PHE A 84 -7.87 2.25 11.95
C PHE A 84 -8.43 1.52 10.74
N GLU A 85 -9.14 2.29 9.91
CA GLU A 85 -9.60 1.86 8.60
C GLU A 85 -9.16 2.90 7.57
N ILE A 86 -8.43 2.45 6.55
CA ILE A 86 -8.01 3.26 5.41
C ILE A 86 -8.75 2.73 4.20
N ILE A 87 -9.62 3.55 3.64
CA ILE A 87 -10.27 3.29 2.36
C ILE A 87 -9.62 4.21 1.34
N SER A 88 -8.96 3.65 0.34
CA SER A 88 -8.51 4.43 -0.79
C SER A 88 -9.74 4.95 -1.55
N ALA A 89 -9.67 6.18 -2.05
CA ALA A 89 -10.61 6.65 -3.05
C ALA A 89 -10.51 5.77 -4.31
N ASN A 90 -11.48 5.91 -5.23
CA ASN A 90 -11.35 5.39 -6.59
C ASN A 90 -10.26 6.22 -7.30
N TYR A 91 -9.01 5.75 -7.22
CA TYR A 91 -7.88 6.43 -7.84
C TYR A 91 -7.76 5.99 -9.30
N ASP A 92 -7.85 6.95 -10.22
CA ASP A 92 -7.50 6.69 -11.62
C ASP A 92 -5.98 6.77 -11.78
N LEU A 93 -5.36 5.59 -11.97
CA LEU A 93 -3.91 5.44 -12.09
C LEU A 93 -3.39 5.74 -13.50
N ALA A 94 -4.24 6.10 -14.47
CA ALA A 94 -3.82 6.31 -15.86
C ALA A 94 -2.62 7.26 -15.98
N LYS A 95 -2.69 8.43 -15.35
CA LYS A 95 -1.59 9.41 -15.36
C LYS A 95 -0.33 8.91 -14.67
N ASN A 96 -0.47 8.16 -13.57
CA ASN A 96 0.67 7.59 -12.84
C ASN A 96 1.38 6.54 -13.70
N LEU A 97 0.64 5.65 -14.36
CA LEU A 97 1.19 4.62 -15.25
C LEU A 97 1.85 5.23 -16.49
N GLN A 98 1.27 6.29 -17.06
CA GLN A 98 1.90 7.07 -18.12
C GLN A 98 3.22 7.69 -17.65
N GLY A 99 3.26 8.25 -16.43
CA GLY A 99 4.48 8.77 -15.81
C GLY A 99 5.57 7.72 -15.58
N LEU A 100 5.18 6.44 -15.45
CA LEU A 100 6.08 5.29 -15.37
C LEU A 100 6.50 4.73 -16.76
N GLY A 101 6.01 5.33 -17.85
CA GLY A 101 6.37 4.94 -19.23
C GLY A 101 5.35 4.05 -19.94
N ILE A 102 4.23 3.68 -19.30
CA ILE A 102 3.14 2.95 -19.95
C ILE A 102 2.26 3.96 -20.69
N ILE A 103 2.68 4.35 -21.89
CA ILE A 103 2.07 5.45 -22.63
C ILE A 103 1.14 4.93 -23.74
N ASP A 104 1.63 4.04 -24.59
CA ASP A 104 0.90 3.57 -25.78
C ASP A 104 -0.45 2.93 -25.45
N LEU A 105 -0.55 2.30 -24.27
CA LEU A 105 -1.78 1.67 -23.78
C LEU A 105 -2.96 2.66 -23.68
N PHE A 106 -2.68 3.93 -23.43
CA PHE A 106 -3.66 5.01 -23.25
C PHE A 106 -3.80 5.92 -24.48
N ASP A 107 -3.09 5.62 -25.57
CA ASP A 107 -3.09 6.43 -26.79
C ASP A 107 -3.84 5.70 -27.91
N LEU A 108 -4.97 6.24 -28.35
CA LEU A 108 -5.80 5.61 -29.38
C LEU A 108 -5.05 5.31 -30.69
N THR A 109 -4.04 6.10 -31.03
CA THR A 109 -3.30 5.96 -32.29
C THR A 109 -2.15 4.95 -32.21
N ARG A 110 -1.66 4.67 -31.00
CA ARG A 110 -0.51 3.79 -30.75
C ARG A 110 -0.87 2.50 -30.03
N CYS A 111 -2.02 2.45 -29.37
CA CYS A 111 -2.45 1.30 -28.59
C CYS A 111 -2.64 0.09 -29.50
N ASN A 112 -2.03 -1.04 -29.13
CA ASN A 112 -2.18 -2.30 -29.84
C ASN A 112 -2.55 -3.42 -28.86
N LEU A 113 -3.86 -3.69 -28.75
CA LEU A 113 -4.42 -4.76 -27.94
C LEU A 113 -4.88 -5.96 -28.78
N SER A 114 -4.39 -6.09 -30.02
CA SER A 114 -4.82 -7.12 -30.99
C SER A 114 -4.81 -8.55 -30.43
N LYS A 115 -3.83 -8.89 -29.59
CA LYS A 115 -3.71 -10.23 -28.97
C LYS A 115 -4.71 -10.49 -27.84
N MET A 116 -5.38 -9.46 -27.32
CA MET A 116 -6.40 -9.60 -26.27
C MET A 116 -7.83 -9.60 -26.84
N ILE A 117 -8.01 -9.14 -28.09
CA ILE A 117 -9.32 -9.02 -28.73
C ILE A 117 -9.50 -10.13 -29.76
N ASN A 118 -10.16 -11.22 -29.37
CA ASN A 118 -10.33 -12.41 -30.21
C ASN A 118 -11.55 -12.35 -31.16
N ASN A 119 -12.39 -11.31 -31.10
CA ASN A 119 -13.66 -11.21 -31.83
C ASN A 119 -13.83 -9.84 -32.52
N LEU A 120 -12.87 -9.44 -33.34
CA LEU A 120 -13.07 -8.31 -34.23
C LEU A 120 -13.97 -8.78 -35.38
N SER A 121 -15.24 -8.37 -35.37
CA SER A 121 -16.07 -8.49 -36.57
C SER A 121 -15.34 -7.79 -37.71
N HIS A 122 -15.45 -8.30 -38.95
CA HIS A 122 -14.68 -7.83 -40.12
C HIS A 122 -14.80 -6.31 -40.44
N GLN A 123 -15.60 -5.54 -39.69
CA GLN A 123 -15.76 -4.09 -39.80
C GLN A 123 -15.10 -3.29 -38.67
N GLN A 124 -14.54 -3.93 -37.63
CA GLN A 124 -13.91 -3.25 -36.50
C GLN A 124 -12.40 -3.20 -36.67
N ASN A 125 -11.88 -1.99 -36.87
CA ASN A 125 -10.45 -1.73 -36.99
C ASN A 125 -9.80 -1.89 -35.59
N ILE A 126 -8.68 -2.62 -35.50
CA ILE A 126 -7.95 -2.87 -34.23
C ILE A 126 -7.58 -1.55 -33.52
N ASN A 127 -7.36 -0.49 -34.31
CA ASN A 127 -6.96 0.84 -33.86
C ASN A 127 -8.09 1.64 -33.19
N CYS A 128 -9.21 1.01 -32.83
CA CYS A 128 -10.32 1.67 -32.13
C CYS A 128 -10.29 1.46 -30.60
N TYR A 129 -9.34 0.69 -30.07
CA TYR A 129 -9.31 0.32 -28.66
C TYR A 129 -8.06 0.86 -27.96
N HIS A 130 -8.27 1.54 -26.84
CA HIS A 130 -7.24 1.93 -25.90
C HIS A 130 -7.79 1.82 -24.48
N LEU A 131 -6.90 1.86 -23.50
CA LEU A 131 -7.27 1.93 -22.09
C LEU A 131 -7.58 3.38 -21.75
N ASP A 132 -8.81 3.68 -21.37
CA ASP A 132 -9.22 5.03 -20.95
C ASP A 132 -8.79 5.30 -19.50
N LYS A 133 -9.14 4.40 -18.57
CA LYS A 133 -8.90 4.56 -17.13
C LYS A 133 -8.41 3.29 -16.47
N VAL A 134 -7.70 3.46 -15.35
CA VAL A 134 -7.33 2.36 -14.45
C VAL A 134 -7.78 2.71 -13.04
N ILE A 135 -8.94 2.21 -12.65
CA ILE A 135 -9.52 2.52 -11.34
C ILE A 135 -8.99 1.55 -10.29
N HIS A 136 -8.27 2.07 -9.30
CA HIS A 136 -7.75 1.32 -8.16
C HIS A 136 -8.49 1.70 -6.88
N LYS A 137 -8.94 0.68 -6.14
CA LYS A 137 -9.55 0.80 -4.82
C LYS A 137 -8.98 -0.25 -3.87
N ALA A 138 -8.53 0.18 -2.70
CA ALA A 138 -8.00 -0.66 -1.64
C ALA A 138 -8.63 -0.29 -0.30
N VAL A 139 -8.88 -1.29 0.55
CA VAL A 139 -9.34 -1.09 1.92
C VAL A 139 -8.44 -1.86 2.87
N ILE A 140 -7.92 -1.17 3.88
CA ILE A 140 -7.13 -1.76 4.96
C ILE A 140 -7.85 -1.46 6.28
N LYS A 141 -8.13 -2.48 7.07
CA LYS A 141 -8.74 -2.36 8.39
C LYS A 141 -7.92 -3.10 9.43
N VAL A 142 -7.46 -2.41 10.46
CA VAL A 142 -6.67 -2.96 11.56
C VAL A 142 -7.48 -2.93 12.85
N ASN A 143 -7.59 -4.08 13.52
CA ASN A 143 -8.28 -4.24 14.81
C ASN A 143 -7.52 -5.22 15.74
N GLU A 144 -8.05 -5.50 16.93
CA GLU A 144 -7.44 -6.39 17.94
C GLU A 144 -7.16 -7.82 17.44
N TYR A 145 -7.90 -8.27 16.42
CA TYR A 145 -7.92 -9.66 15.95
C TYR A 145 -7.16 -9.87 14.63
N GLY A 146 -6.87 -8.82 13.87
CA GLY A 146 -6.24 -8.94 12.55
C GLY A 146 -6.10 -7.64 11.78
N THR A 147 -5.57 -7.79 10.56
CA THR A 147 -5.74 -6.78 9.50
C THR A 147 -6.57 -7.38 8.38
N GLY A 148 -7.80 -6.91 8.22
CA GLY A 148 -8.59 -7.19 7.02
C GLY A 148 -8.10 -6.30 5.88
N ALA A 149 -7.59 -6.87 4.80
CA ALA A 149 -7.16 -6.13 3.60
C ALA A 149 -8.02 -6.55 2.41
N ALA A 150 -9.12 -5.84 2.15
CA ALA A 150 -9.94 -6.07 0.96
C ALA A 150 -9.41 -5.21 -0.19
N ALA A 151 -8.60 -5.79 -1.08
CA ALA A 151 -8.22 -5.17 -2.34
C ALA A 151 -9.25 -5.57 -3.41
N VAL A 152 -10.08 -4.63 -3.87
CA VAL A 152 -11.07 -4.92 -4.92
C VAL A 152 -10.41 -4.81 -6.29
N THR A 153 -9.73 -5.89 -6.67
CA THR A 153 -9.58 -6.36 -8.06
C THR A 153 -9.93 -7.85 -8.03
N LYS A 154 -11.22 -8.18 -7.80
CA LYS A 154 -11.77 -9.54 -7.67
C LYS A 154 -10.80 -10.56 -7.02
N ASP A 155 -10.57 -10.44 -5.72
CA ASP A 155 -10.46 -11.57 -4.78
C ASP A 155 -10.33 -11.01 -3.35
N ASP A 156 -11.18 -11.51 -2.45
CA ASP A 156 -11.34 -11.02 -1.07
C ASP A 156 -10.42 -11.83 -0.15
N PHE A 157 -9.45 -11.18 0.53
CA PHE A 157 -8.53 -11.84 1.47
C PHE A 157 -8.59 -11.18 2.86
N SER A 158 -8.97 -11.96 3.87
CA SER A 158 -8.92 -11.54 5.27
C SER A 158 -7.76 -12.22 6.00
N TYR A 159 -6.89 -11.43 6.66
CA TYR A 159 -5.78 -11.96 7.46
C TYR A 159 -5.96 -11.61 8.95
N TYR A 160 -5.76 -12.61 9.79
CA TYR A 160 -5.88 -12.49 11.24
C TYR A 160 -4.48 -12.44 11.88
N PHE A 161 -4.40 -11.83 13.07
CA PHE A 161 -3.22 -11.87 13.94
C PHE A 161 -3.09 -13.22 14.66
#